data_AF-A0A920B5N3-F1
#
_entry.id   AF-A0A920B5N3-F1
#
_cell.length_a   1.000
_cell.length_b   1.000
_cell.length_c   1.000
_cell.angle_alpha   90.00
_cell.angle_beta   90.00
_cell.angle_gamma   90.00
#
_symmetry.space_group_name_H-M   'P 1'
#
loop_
_entity.id
_entity.type
_entity.pdbx_description
1 polymer ?
#
loop_
_entity_poly.entity_id
_entity_poly.type
_entity_poly.pdbx_seq_one_letter_code
_entity_poly.pdbx_strand_id
1 'polypeptide(L)'
;MKNSNENIVQTLEKLRRTELLLQISRKIAGLKSLEEILWTLIEFVTNELDADRGTLFLNDNETNELYSRVAKGFDSRNKILNNVGIAGAIFQNKSGEVIHDVYATPVLTKKLIRKQVIRQKI
;
A
#
# COMPACT_ATOMS: atom_id res chain seq x y z
N MET A 1 13.76 35.66 -6.56
CA MET A 1 14.71 34.56 -6.25
C MET A 1 14.06 33.30 -5.61
N LYS A 2 12.79 33.33 -5.18
CA LYS A 2 12.09 32.17 -4.59
C LYS A 2 11.77 31.03 -5.59
N ASN A 3 11.50 31.36 -6.85
CA ASN A 3 11.12 30.41 -7.91
C ASN A 3 12.20 29.40 -8.33
N SER A 4 13.49 29.71 -8.22
CA SER A 4 14.54 28.79 -8.69
C SER A 4 14.73 27.59 -7.76
N ASN A 5 14.62 27.80 -6.44
CA ASN A 5 14.72 26.71 -5.46
C ASN A 5 13.50 25.79 -5.49
N GLU A 6 12.29 26.35 -5.69
CA GLU A 6 11.08 25.54 -5.84
C GLU A 6 11.13 24.64 -7.09
N ASN A 7 11.66 25.15 -8.21
CA ASN A 7 11.85 24.34 -9.42
C ASN A 7 12.91 23.24 -9.24
N ILE A 8 14.00 23.50 -8.52
CA ILE A 8 15.03 22.49 -8.22
C ILE A 8 14.44 21.38 -7.36
N VAL A 9 13.71 21.71 -6.29
CA VAL A 9 13.06 20.71 -5.41
C VAL A 9 12.05 19.87 -6.21
N GLN A 10 11.21 20.50 -7.04
CA GLN A 10 10.27 19.76 -7.90
C GLN A 10 10.99 18.86 -8.92
N THR A 11 12.12 19.31 -9.47
CA THR A 11 12.91 18.51 -10.41
C THR A 11 13.55 17.32 -9.73
N LEU A 12 14.08 17.50 -8.52
CA LEU A 12 14.63 16.42 -7.71
C LEU A 12 13.55 15.40 -7.31
N GLU A 13 12.36 15.85 -6.92
CA GLU A 13 11.21 14.97 -6.66
C GLU A 13 10.80 14.16 -7.91
N LYS A 14 10.73 14.81 -9.07
CA LYS A 14 10.44 14.13 -10.34
C LYS A 14 11.52 13.13 -10.72
N LEU A 15 12.79 13.47 -10.51
CA LEU A 15 13.92 12.58 -10.76
C LEU A 15 13.84 11.35 -9.87
N ARG A 16 13.65 11.55 -8.56
CA ARG A 16 13.47 10.49 -7.56
C ARG A 16 12.34 9.54 -7.94
N ARG A 17 11.18 10.08 -8.34
CA ARG A 17 10.03 9.28 -8.80
C ARG A 17 10.35 8.48 -10.07
N THR A 18 11.09 9.06 -11.00
CA THR A 18 11.46 8.41 -12.26
C THR A 18 12.45 7.27 -12.02
N GLU A 19 13.45 7.50 -11.17
CA GLU A 19 14.42 6.48 -10.74
C GLU A 19 13.72 5.32 -10.03
N LEU A 20 12.76 5.64 -9.15
CA LEU A 20 11.93 4.66 -8.46
C LEU A 20 11.18 3.76 -9.45
N LEU A 21 10.47 4.36 -10.41
CA LEU A 21 9.71 3.63 -11.43
C LEU A 21 10.62 2.76 -12.30
N LEU A 22 11.79 3.27 -12.67
CA LEU A 22 12.78 2.52 -13.45
C LEU A 22 13.32 1.31 -12.68
N GLN A 23 13.64 1.49 -11.39
CA GLN A 23 14.10 0.41 -10.54
C GLN A 23 13.04 -0.69 -10.39
N ILE A 24 11.78 -0.32 -10.17
CA ILE A 24 10.65 -1.26 -10.11
C ILE A 24 10.51 -1.99 -11.45
N SER A 25 10.48 -1.26 -12.57
CA SER A 25 10.33 -1.84 -13.91
C SER A 25 11.43 -2.88 -14.20
N ARG A 26 12.69 -2.55 -13.86
CA ARG A 26 13.82 -3.48 -14.00
C ARG A 26 13.69 -4.72 -13.12
N LYS A 27 13.28 -4.55 -11.86
CA LYS A 27 13.06 -5.68 -10.94
C LYS A 27 11.95 -6.61 -11.43
N ILE A 28 10.88 -6.05 -11.99
CA ILE A 28 9.72 -6.80 -12.47
C ILE A 28 9.99 -7.50 -13.81
N ALA A 29 10.78 -6.90 -14.71
CA ALA A 29 11.03 -7.41 -16.06
C ALA A 29 11.64 -8.83 -16.11
N GLY A 30 12.29 -9.28 -15.04
CA GLY A 30 12.86 -10.63 -14.92
C GLY A 30 11.94 -11.68 -14.28
N LEU A 31 10.78 -11.28 -13.77
CA LEU A 31 9.88 -12.14 -13.00
C LEU A 31 8.90 -12.87 -13.92
N LYS A 32 8.60 -14.13 -13.58
CA LYS A 32 7.82 -15.01 -14.46
C LYS A 32 6.39 -15.22 -13.99
N SER A 33 6.10 -14.95 -12.71
CA SER A 33 4.78 -15.13 -12.14
C SER A 33 4.21 -13.81 -11.62
N LEU A 34 2.89 -13.64 -11.76
CA LEU A 34 2.18 -12.49 -11.17
C LEU A 34 2.43 -12.41 -9.66
N GLU A 35 2.52 -13.55 -8.99
CA GLU A 35 2.81 -13.61 -7.56
C GLU A 35 4.16 -12.98 -7.21
N GLU A 36 5.24 -13.35 -7.91
CA GLU A 36 6.57 -12.73 -7.74
C GLU A 36 6.53 -11.22 -7.97
N ILE A 37 5.81 -10.78 -9.00
CA ILE A 37 5.66 -9.36 -9.35
C ILE A 37 5.00 -8.60 -8.19
N LEU A 38 3.87 -9.10 -7.70
CA LEU A 38 3.13 -8.46 -6.61
C LEU A 38 3.92 -8.45 -5.30
N TRP A 39 4.65 -9.54 -5.00
CA TRP A 39 5.54 -9.62 -3.84
C TRP A 39 6.68 -8.60 -3.91
N THR A 40 7.35 -8.53 -5.06
CA THR A 40 8.44 -7.59 -5.28
C THR A 40 7.96 -6.14 -5.18
N LEU A 41 6.78 -5.86 -5.71
CA LEU A 41 6.19 -4.51 -5.66
C LEU A 41 5.89 -4.07 -4.22
N ILE A 42 5.18 -4.89 -3.44
CA ILE A 42 4.82 -4.50 -2.08
C ILE A 42 6.03 -4.46 -1.16
N GLU A 43 7.01 -5.35 -1.32
CA GLU A 43 8.26 -5.29 -0.58
C GLU A 43 8.99 -3.96 -0.86
N PHE A 44 9.08 -3.60 -2.14
CA PHE A 44 9.73 -2.37 -2.56
C PHE A 44 9.03 -1.13 -2.00
N VAL A 45 7.71 -1.02 -2.14
CA VAL A 45 6.93 0.12 -1.61
C VAL A 45 7.01 0.20 -0.09
N THR A 46 6.96 -0.94 0.61
CA THR A 46 7.06 -0.98 2.08
C THR A 46 8.41 -0.45 2.55
N ASN A 47 9.50 -0.86 1.90
CA ASN A 47 10.85 -0.40 2.24
C ASN A 47 11.03 1.09 1.91
N GLU A 48 10.53 1.55 0.76
CA GLU A 48 10.66 2.94 0.33
C GLU A 48 9.91 3.92 1.24
N LEU A 49 8.80 3.49 1.82
CA LEU A 49 8.01 4.27 2.77
C LEU A 49 8.47 4.11 4.23
N ASP A 50 9.55 3.36 4.48
CA ASP A 50 10.04 2.99 5.81
C ASP A 50 8.91 2.46 6.72
N ALA A 51 8.02 1.67 6.13
CA ALA A 51 6.86 1.13 6.83
C ALA A 51 7.20 -0.24 7.44
N ASP A 52 6.72 -0.49 8.67
CA ASP A 52 6.90 -1.80 9.32
C ASP A 52 6.27 -2.95 8.50
N ARG A 53 5.17 -2.66 7.81
CA ARG A 53 4.36 -3.65 7.08
C ARG A 53 3.67 -3.03 5.87
N GLY A 54 3.49 -3.83 4.82
CA GLY A 54 2.66 -3.51 3.66
C GLY A 54 1.77 -4.69 3.29
N THR A 55 0.56 -4.39 2.80
CA THR A 55 -0.39 -5.40 2.36
C THR A 55 -1.06 -4.97 1.07
N LEU A 56 -1.14 -5.89 0.10
CA LEU A 56 -1.89 -5.70 -1.14
C LEU A 56 -3.18 -6.51 -1.12
N PHE A 57 -4.30 -5.82 -1.32
CA PHE A 57 -5.62 -6.43 -1.46
C PHE A 57 -6.04 -6.44 -2.93
N LEU A 58 -6.50 -7.61 -3.41
CA LEU A 58 -7.15 -7.74 -4.72
C LEU A 58 -8.65 -7.96 -4.51
N ASN A 59 -9.47 -7.25 -5.27
CA ASN A 59 -10.92 -7.44 -5.25
C ASN A 59 -11.33 -8.62 -6.13
N ASP A 60 -12.21 -9.45 -5.60
CA ASP A 60 -12.96 -10.45 -6.33
C ASP A 60 -14.40 -9.97 -6.51
N ASN A 61 -14.79 -9.75 -7.77
CA ASN A 61 -16.12 -9.25 -8.11
C ASN A 61 -17.22 -10.30 -7.90
N GLU A 62 -16.89 -11.60 -7.93
CA GLU A 62 -17.90 -12.65 -7.78
C GLU A 62 -18.33 -12.79 -6.32
N THR A 63 -17.38 -12.68 -5.40
CA THR A 63 -17.61 -12.87 -3.97
C THR A 63 -17.79 -11.57 -3.19
N ASN A 64 -17.51 -10.41 -3.80
CA ASN A 64 -17.43 -9.11 -3.12
C ASN A 64 -16.43 -9.10 -1.95
N GLU A 65 -15.34 -9.86 -2.08
CA GLU A 65 -14.30 -9.99 -1.07
C GLU A 65 -12.98 -9.36 -1.58
N LEU A 66 -12.25 -8.73 -0.67
CA LEU A 66 -10.87 -8.33 -0.83
C LEU A 66 -9.95 -9.43 -0.27
N TYR A 67 -9.08 -9.94 -1.13
CA TYR A 67 -8.12 -10.98 -0.79
C TYR A 67 -6.73 -10.37 -0.62
N SER A 68 -6.16 -10.52 0.57
CA SER A 68 -4.74 -10.24 0.78
C SER A 68 -3.93 -11.31 0.04
N ARG A 69 -3.27 -10.93 -1.05
CA ARG A 69 -2.37 -11.83 -1.78
C ARG A 69 -0.98 -11.84 -1.18
N VAL A 70 -0.58 -10.72 -0.59
CA VAL A 70 0.77 -10.51 -0.10
C VAL A 70 0.76 -9.66 1.15
N ALA A 71 1.40 -10.14 2.22
CA ALA A 71 1.65 -9.38 3.45
C ALA A 71 3.08 -9.63 3.94
N LYS A 72 3.91 -8.58 3.99
CA LYS A 72 5.25 -8.67 4.60
C LYS A 72 5.09 -8.73 6.12
N GLY A 73 5.55 -9.82 6.75
CA GLY A 73 5.51 -10.00 8.21
C GLY A 73 4.24 -10.65 8.79
N PHE A 74 3.35 -11.19 7.94
CA PHE A 74 2.25 -12.05 8.35
C PHE A 74 2.12 -13.26 7.42
N ASP A 75 1.77 -14.40 8.01
CA ASP A 75 1.30 -15.54 7.25
C ASP A 75 -0.19 -15.35 6.90
N SER A 76 -0.58 -15.87 5.75
CA SER A 76 -1.95 -16.13 5.28
C SER A 76 -2.81 -15.01 4.66
N ARG A 77 -3.31 -15.41 3.49
CA ARG A 77 -4.52 -15.02 2.76
C ARG A 77 -5.69 -14.63 3.67
N ASN A 78 -5.71 -13.41 4.18
CA ASN A 78 -6.87 -12.87 4.87
C ASN A 78 -7.89 -12.35 3.85
N LYS A 79 -9.15 -12.76 4.01
CA LYS A 79 -10.29 -12.23 3.27
C LYS A 79 -11.07 -11.26 4.14
N ILE A 80 -11.50 -10.15 3.54
CA ILE A 80 -12.43 -9.20 4.15
C ILE A 80 -13.49 -8.82 3.10
N LEU A 81 -14.69 -8.45 3.52
CA LEU A 81 -15.69 -7.92 2.58
C LEU A 81 -15.20 -6.58 2.01
N ASN A 82 -15.47 -6.32 0.73
CA ASN A 82 -15.02 -5.11 0.04
C ASN A 82 -15.75 -3.83 0.46
N ASN A 83 -16.63 -3.90 1.45
CA ASN A 83 -17.34 -2.77 2.06
C ASN A 83 -17.07 -2.65 3.58
N VAL A 84 -16.13 -3.42 4.14
CA VAL A 84 -15.83 -3.43 5.57
C VAL A 84 -14.40 -2.94 5.86
N GLY A 85 -14.27 -2.10 6.88
CA GLY A 85 -12.97 -1.57 7.34
C GLY A 85 -12.34 -0.54 6.42
N ILE A 86 -11.07 -0.21 6.71
CA ILE A 86 -10.33 0.79 5.92
C ILE A 86 -10.21 0.34 4.47
N ALA A 87 -9.76 -0.89 4.21
CA ALA A 87 -9.60 -1.36 2.83
C ALA A 87 -10.92 -1.39 2.06
N GLY A 88 -12.04 -1.76 2.70
CA GLY A 88 -13.36 -1.67 2.09
C GLY A 88 -13.77 -0.22 1.80
N ALA A 89 -13.63 0.68 2.77
CA ALA A 89 -13.93 2.10 2.60
C ALA A 89 -13.12 2.75 1.45
N ILE A 90 -11.81 2.49 1.40
CA ILE A 90 -10.93 2.95 0.31
C ILE A 90 -11.37 2.37 -1.04
N PHE A 91 -11.72 1.08 -1.08
CA PHE A 91 -12.18 0.42 -2.30
C PHE A 91 -13.47 1.04 -2.84
N GLN A 92 -14.45 1.29 -1.98
CA GLN A 92 -15.72 1.90 -2.37
C GLN A 92 -15.57 3.35 -2.82
N ASN A 93 -14.75 4.13 -2.09
CA ASN A 93 -14.59 5.57 -2.33
C ASN A 93 -13.53 5.91 -3.39
N LYS A 94 -12.68 4.94 -3.77
CA LYS A 94 -11.57 5.09 -4.74
C LYS A 94 -10.59 6.22 -4.40
N SER A 95 -10.51 6.59 -3.12
CA SER A 95 -9.66 7.66 -2.61
C SER A 95 -8.75 7.10 -1.52
N GLY A 96 -7.44 7.34 -1.64
CA GLY A 96 -6.46 6.96 -0.62
C GLY A 96 -6.58 7.84 0.62
N GLU A 97 -6.29 7.29 1.80
CA GLU A 97 -6.36 8.01 3.07
C GLU A 97 -5.15 7.71 3.95
N VAL A 98 -4.64 8.74 4.63
CA VAL A 98 -3.60 8.60 5.66
C VAL A 98 -4.25 8.75 7.02
N ILE A 99 -4.35 7.64 7.74
CA ILE A 99 -5.01 7.59 9.06
C ILE A 99 -3.92 7.59 10.14
N HIS A 100 -3.90 8.66 10.94
CA HIS A 100 -2.92 8.84 12.01
C HIS A 100 -3.28 8.04 13.27
N ASP A 101 -4.57 7.92 13.58
CA ASP A 101 -5.07 7.07 14.67
C ASP A 101 -6.22 6.17 14.17
N VAL A 102 -5.89 4.88 14.07
CA VAL A 102 -6.78 3.82 13.60
C VAL A 102 -7.88 3.51 14.62
N TYR A 103 -7.68 3.78 15.91
CA TYR A 103 -8.68 3.51 16.95
C TYR A 103 -9.71 4.63 17.07
N ALA A 104 -9.35 5.84 16.66
CA ALA A 104 -10.25 6.99 16.63
C ALA A 104 -11.19 6.99 15.41
N THR A 105 -11.00 6.10 14.42
CA THR A 105 -11.79 6.10 13.19
C THR A 105 -13.14 5.37 13.36
N PRO A 106 -14.30 6.04 13.17
CA PRO A 106 -15.63 5.45 13.41
C PRO A 106 -15.97 4.23 12.54
N VAL A 107 -15.35 4.13 11.36
CA VAL A 107 -15.58 3.04 10.37
C VAL A 107 -14.97 1.69 10.78
N LEU A 108 -14.29 1.60 11.93
CA LEU A 108 -13.59 0.40 12.36
C LEU A 108 -14.21 -0.28 13.58
N THR A 109 -14.49 -1.58 13.45
CA THR A 109 -14.75 -2.46 14.60
C THR A 109 -13.43 -2.97 15.17
N LYS A 110 -13.29 -3.00 16.52
CA LYS A 110 -12.03 -3.38 17.23
C LYS A 110 -11.39 -4.70 16.77
N LYS A 111 -12.19 -5.64 16.27
CA LYS A 111 -11.72 -6.95 15.73
C LYS A 111 -10.89 -6.79 14.46
N LEU A 112 -11.21 -5.79 13.62
CA LEU A 112 -10.59 -5.56 12.32
C LEU A 112 -9.25 -4.82 12.43
N ILE A 113 -9.14 -3.94 13.43
CA ILE A 113 -7.93 -3.16 13.74
C ILE A 113 -6.73 -4.09 14.02
N ARG A 114 -6.92 -5.16 14.80
CA ARG A 114 -5.84 -6.12 15.10
C ARG A 114 -5.27 -6.84 13.87
N LYS A 115 -6.03 -6.96 12.79
CA LYS A 115 -5.59 -7.62 11.55
C LYS A 115 -4.95 -6.65 10.54
N GLN A 116 -5.18 -5.35 10.67
CA GLN A 116 -4.84 -4.36 9.64
C GLN A 116 -3.84 -3.29 10.11
N VAL A 117 -3.51 -3.24 11.41
CA VAL A 117 -2.57 -2.25 11.94
C VAL A 117 -1.13 -2.56 11.54
N ILE A 118 -0.66 -1.72 10.61
CA ILE A 118 0.74 -1.33 10.40
C ILE A 118 1.06 -0.37 11.55
N ARG A 119 1.99 -0.73 12.43
CA ARG A 119 2.57 0.26 13.34
C ARG A 119 3.50 1.13 12.50
N GLN A 120 3.46 2.44 12.68
CA GLN A 120 4.64 3.27 12.48
C GLN A 120 5.17 3.59 13.87
N LYS A 121 6.44 3.26 14.11
CA LYS A 121 7.22 3.89 15.15
C LYS A 121 7.61 5.28 14.61
N ILE A 122 7.12 6.32 15.27
CA ILE A 122 7.75 7.65 15.24
C ILE A 122 8.98 7.59 16.14
#